data_AF-A0A7V3VXF1-F1
#
_entry.id   AF-A0A7V3VXF1-F1
#
_cell.length_a   1.000
_cell.length_b   1.000
_cell.length_c   1.000
_cell.angle_alpha   90.00
_cell.angle_beta   90.00
_cell.angle_gamma   90.00
#
_symmetry.space_group_name_H-M   'P 1'
#
loop_
_entity.id
_entity.type
_entity.pdbx_description
1 polymer ?
#
loop_
_entity_poly.entity_id
_entity_poly.type
_entity_poly.pdbx_seq_one_letter_code
_entity_poly.pdbx_strand_id
1 'polypeptide(L)' 'MAEYLSGIIERVAFHNPDTGFAVLRVQVRGRRGLVTVVGQMPSAVAGEHVQATGEWVQDRTHGEQF' A
#
# COMPACT_ATOMS: atom_id res chain seq x y z
N MET A 1 3.07 -17.93 2.01
CA MET A 1 4.38 -17.39 2.45
C MET A 1 4.23 -15.90 2.36
N ALA A 2 4.45 -15.14 3.43
CA ALA A 2 4.28 -13.68 3.37
C ALA A 2 5.31 -13.08 2.41
N GLU A 3 4.85 -12.32 1.42
CA GLU A 3 5.69 -11.53 0.53
C GLU A 3 6.04 -10.20 1.18
N TYR A 4 7.14 -9.59 0.73
CA TYR A 4 7.62 -8.30 1.20
C TYR A 4 7.54 -7.29 0.06
N LEU A 5 7.04 -6.10 0.37
CA LEU A 5 6.98 -4.97 -0.55
C LEU A 5 7.57 -3.74 0.14
N SER A 6 8.42 -3.01 -0.57
CA SER A 6 8.96 -1.73 -0.11
C SER A 6 8.92 -0.69 -1.22
N GLY A 7 8.70 0.56 -0.85
CA GLY A 7 8.60 1.64 -1.81
C GLY A 7 8.28 2.97 -1.16
N ILE A 8 8.02 3.97 -1.99
CA ILE A 8 7.64 5.31 -1.55
C ILE A 8 6.12 5.47 -1.68
N ILE A 9 5.47 6.00 -0.65
CA ILE A 9 4.07 6.38 -0.71
C ILE A 9 3.97 7.60 -1.63
N GLU A 10 3.51 7.42 -2.87
CA GLU A 10 3.27 8.54 -3.77
C GLU A 10 1.97 9.26 -3.43
N ARG A 11 0.97 8.50 -2.97
CA ARG A 11 -0.33 9.06 -2.57
C ARG A 11 -1.02 8.21 -1.53
N VAL A 12 -1.56 8.85 -0.50
CA VAL A 12 -2.54 8.25 0.42
C VAL A 12 -3.92 8.38 -0.23
N ALA A 13 -4.50 7.27 -0.67
CA ALA A 13 -5.84 7.27 -1.26
C ALA A 13 -6.94 7.32 -0.19
N PHE A 14 -6.69 6.65 0.95
CA PHE A 14 -7.55 6.68 2.12
C PHE A 14 -6.73 6.37 3.37
N HIS A 15 -7.01 7.03 4.48
CA HIS A 15 -6.51 6.66 5.80
C HIS A 15 -7.59 6.95 6.84
N ASN A 16 -7.90 5.95 7.65
CA ASN A 16 -8.74 6.09 8.81
C ASN A 16 -7.81 6.09 10.05
N PRO A 17 -7.61 7.24 10.70
CA PRO A 17 -6.69 7.35 11.84
C PRO A 17 -7.20 6.64 13.10
N ASP A 18 -8.51 6.41 13.23
CA ASP A 18 -9.09 5.75 14.40
C ASP A 18 -8.84 4.23 14.39
N THR A 19 -8.83 3.62 13.20
CA THR A 19 -8.59 2.18 13.01
C THR A 19 -7.18 1.85 12.54
N GLY A 20 -6.51 2.83 11.92
CA GLY A 20 -5.25 2.64 11.19
C GLY A 20 -5.43 2.12 9.76
N PHE A 21 -6.65 1.90 9.27
CA PHE A 21 -6.86 1.39 7.91
C PHE A 21 -6.36 2.39 6.85
N ALA A 22 -5.48 1.92 5.97
CA ALA A 22 -4.87 2.74 4.93
C ALA A 22 -4.95 2.06 3.56
N VAL A 23 -5.21 2.86 2.54
CA VAL A 23 -5.09 2.50 1.13
C VAL A 23 -4.07 3.45 0.50
N LEU A 24 -2.95 2.89 0.06
CA LEU A 24 -1.80 3.65 -0.42
C LEU A 24 -1.55 3.35 -1.89
N ARG A 25 -1.03 4.35 -2.60
CA ARG A 25 -0.44 4.19 -3.92
C ARG A 25 1.07 4.32 -3.75
N VAL A 26 1.76 3.20 -3.92
CA VAL A 26 3.17 3.05 -3.61
C VAL A 26 3.97 2.86 -4.88
N GLN A 27 5.02 3.67 -5.06
CA GLN A 27 6.01 3.45 -6.10
C GLN A 27 6.99 2.39 -5.63
N VAL A 28 6.91 1.21 -6.24
CA VAL A 28 7.76 0.06 -5.91
C VAL A 28 8.87 -0.06 -6.95
N ARG A 29 10.09 -0.30 -6.49
CA ARG A 29 11.24 -0.46 -7.38
C ARG A 29 11.08 -1.73 -8.23
N GLY A 30 11.28 -1.63 -9.54
CA GLY A 30 11.17 -2.76 -10.46
C GLY A 30 9.76 -3.07 -10.96
N ARG A 31 8.73 -2.38 -10.46
CA ARG A 31 7.37 -2.43 -11.02
C ARG A 31 7.07 -1.15 -11.79
N ARG A 32 6.35 -1.28 -12.91
CA ARG A 32 5.84 -0.14 -13.67
C ARG A 32 4.52 0.33 -13.04
N GLY A 33 4.42 1.63 -12.82
CA GLY A 33 3.23 2.23 -12.20
C GLY A 33 3.21 2.07 -10.68
N LEU A 34 2.13 2.58 -10.08
CA LEU A 34 1.91 2.56 -8.63
C LEU A 34 1.14 1.29 -8.24
N VAL A 35 1.59 0.67 -7.16
CA VAL A 35 0.93 -0.47 -6.52
C VAL A 35 -0.10 0.04 -5.52
N THR A 36 -1.28 -0.59 -5.46
CA THR A 36 -2.20 -0.38 -4.34
C THR A 36 -1.74 -1.22 -3.17
N VAL A 37 -1.46 -0.60 -2.03
CA VAL A 37 -1.16 -1.30 -0.78
C VAL A 37 -2.30 -1.05 0.20
N VAL A 38 -2.89 -2.10 0.76
CA VAL A 38 -3.98 -2.02 1.75
C VAL A 38 -3.50 -2.64 3.05
N GLY A 39 -3.64 -1.92 4.16
CA GLY A 39 -3.17 -2.42 5.44
C GLY A 39 -3.60 -1.60 6.63
N GLN A 40 -3.00 -1.89 7.78
CA GLN A 40 -3.16 -1.10 9.00
C GLN A 40 -1.84 -0.39 9.30
N MET A 41 -1.88 0.92 9.50
CA MET A 41 -0.76 1.71 10.01
C MET A 41 -1.23 2.93 10.81
N PRO A 42 -0.46 3.35 11.84
CA PRO A 42 -0.84 4.48 12.69
C PRO A 42 -0.89 5.80 11.92
N SER A 43 -0.01 5.96 10.93
CA SER A 43 0.12 7.16 10.11
C SER A 43 0.53 6.75 8.71
N ALA A 44 0.06 7.51 7.72
CA ALA A 44 0.45 7.37 6.33
C ALA A 44 0.67 8.77 5.74
N VAL A 45 1.89 9.07 5.27
CA VAL A 45 2.20 10.35 4.64
C VAL A 45 2.83 10.13 3.27
N ALA A 46 2.41 10.93 2.28
CA ALA A 46 3.04 10.91 0.97
C ALA A 46 4.50 11.37 1.05
N GLY A 47 5.38 10.71 0.31
CA GLY A 47 6.83 10.87 0.35
C GLY A 47 7.53 9.96 1.36
N GLU A 48 6.82 9.32 2.28
CA GLU A 48 7.41 8.37 3.21
C GLU A 48 7.78 7.05 2.55
N HIS A 49 8.84 6.43 3.05
CA HIS A 49 9.19 5.06 2.69
C HIS A 49 8.34 4.08 3.52
N VAL A 50 7.66 3.17 2.83
CA VAL A 50 6.81 2.14 3.44
C VAL A 50 7.39 0.76 3.20
N GLN A 51 7.20 -0.12 4.17
CA GLN A 51 7.46 -1.55 4.07
C GLN A 51 6.19 -2.29 4.48
N ALA A 52 5.79 -3.26 3.68
CA ALA A 52 4.60 -4.06 3.89
C ALA A 52 4.93 -5.55 3.75
N THR A 53 4.24 -6.36 4.55
CA THR A 53 4.26 -7.82 4.46
C THR A 53 2.85 -8.31 4.24
N GLY A 54 2.65 -9.12 3.21
CA GLY A 54 1.31 -9.49 2.81
C GLY A 54 1.28 -10.48 1.66
N GLU A 55 0.16 -10.48 0.96
CA GLU A 55 -0.11 -11.36 -0.17
C GLU A 55 -0.82 -10.53 -1.25
N TRP A 56 -0.53 -10.83 -2.52
CA TRP A 56 -1.23 -10.18 -3.63
C TRP A 56 -2.67 -10.68 -3.72
N VAL A 57 -3.61 -9.74 -3.78
CA VAL A 57 -5.04 -10.02 -3.93
C VAL A 57 -5.57 -9.34 -5.18
N GLN A 58 -6.29 -10.08 -6.01
CA GLN A 58 -7.07 -9.52 -7.12
C GLN A 58 -8.49 -9.23 -6.64
N ASP A 59 -8.77 -7.98 -6.29
CA ASP A 59 -10.12 -7.55 -5.95
C ASP A 59 -10.94 -7.31 -7.21
N ARG A 60 -12.18 -7.80 -7.23
CA ARG A 60 -13.07 -7.70 -8.40
C ARG A 60 -13.44 -6.26 -8.77
N THR A 61 -13.46 -5.36 -7.79
CA THR A 61 -13.89 -3.96 -7.94
C THR A 61 -12.70 -3.01 -8.07
N HIS A 62 -11.62 -3.29 -7.32
CA HIS A 62 -10.47 -2.40 -7.16
C HIS A 62 -9.20 -2.88 -7.87
N GLY A 63 -9.21 -4.09 -8.44
CA GLY A 63 -8.09 -4.67 -9.16
C GLY A 63 -7.00 -5.21 -8.23
N GLU A 64 -5.75 -5.26 -8.72
CA GLU A 64 -4.61 -5.79 -7.98
C GLU A 64 -4.27 -4.94 -6.75
N GLN A 65 -4.15 -5.59 -5.60
CA GLN A 65 -3.75 -5.03 -4.32
C GLN A 65 -2.68 -5.90 -3.66
N PHE A 66 -1.90 -5.26 -2.79
CA PHE A 66 -0.92 -5.90 -1.92
C PHE A 66 -1.25 -5.61 -0.46
#